data_AF-A0A1Y3U123-F1
#
_entry.id   AF-A0A1Y3U123-F1
#
_cell.length_a   1.000
_cell.length_b   1.000
_cell.length_c   1.000
_cell.angle_alpha   90.00
_cell.angle_beta   90.00
_cell.angle_gamma   90.00
#
_symmetry.space_group_name_H-M   'P 1'
#
loop_
_entity.id
_entity.type
_entity.pdbx_description
1 polymer ?
#
loop_
_entity_poly.entity_id
_entity_poly.type
_entity_poly.pdbx_seq_one_letter_code
_entity_poly.pdbx_strand_id
1 'polypeptide(L)'
;MIEKITVEELKQMQEKEGIVFQGCGGELQEWEDGVNELLTESGILLDGDTFKNVYAFENEGLTNLFFDMEGVKLNMGKLAIWRINTHQQFGGTWLSDYLANKFEMGEELKSSMEPEL
;
A
#
# COMPACT_ATOMS: atom_id res chain seq x y z
N MET A 1 9.00 12.52 -2.54
CA MET A 1 9.13 12.59 -4.02
C MET A 1 8.60 11.27 -4.52
N ILE A 2 7.56 11.33 -5.35
CA ILE A 2 6.91 10.14 -5.88
C ILE A 2 7.73 9.62 -7.06
N GLU A 3 8.25 8.41 -6.91
CA GLU A 3 9.00 7.72 -7.95
C GLU A 3 8.04 6.98 -8.88
N LYS A 4 8.22 7.10 -10.20
CA LYS A 4 7.40 6.35 -11.16
C LYS A 4 8.07 5.02 -11.47
N ILE A 5 7.32 3.93 -11.33
CA ILE A 5 7.79 2.57 -11.58
C ILE A 5 6.82 1.82 -12.50
N THR A 6 7.31 0.76 -13.12
CA THR A 6 6.54 -0.23 -13.87
C THR A 6 5.90 -1.26 -12.93
N VAL A 7 4.90 -1.98 -13.43
CA VAL A 7 4.33 -3.13 -12.70
C VAL A 7 5.38 -4.22 -12.51
N GLU A 8 6.29 -4.42 -13.47
CA GLU A 8 7.38 -5.38 -13.37
C GLU A 8 8.33 -5.05 -12.21
N GLU A 9 8.67 -3.77 -12.03
CA GLU A 9 9.46 -3.29 -10.90
C GLU A 9 8.71 -3.45 -9.58
N LEU A 10 7.41 -3.12 -9.54
CA LEU A 10 6.56 -3.36 -8.35
C LEU A 10 6.57 -4.84 -7.95
N LYS A 11 6.49 -5.76 -8.92
CA LYS A 11 6.55 -7.22 -8.69
C LYS A 11 7.88 -7.70 -8.14
N GLN A 12 8.97 -6.92 -8.27
CA GLN A 12 10.25 -7.25 -7.63
C GLN A 12 10.29 -6.83 -6.15
N MET A 13 9.28 -6.12 -5.64
CA MET A 13 9.24 -5.62 -4.25
C MET A 13 8.46 -6.57 -3.31
N GLN A 14 8.53 -7.89 -3.52
CA GLN A 14 7.74 -8.88 -2.75
C GLN A 14 8.15 -8.95 -1.28
N GLU A 15 9.39 -8.56 -0.97
CA GLU A 15 9.93 -8.47 0.38
C GLU A 15 9.58 -7.15 1.09
N LYS A 16 9.01 -6.18 0.37
CA LYS A 16 8.52 -4.92 0.93
C LYS A 16 7.07 -5.05 1.38
N GLU A 17 6.63 -4.10 2.21
CA GLU A 17 5.24 -4.00 2.61
C GLU A 17 4.82 -2.55 2.80
N GLY A 18 3.54 -2.30 2.61
CA GLY A 18 2.92 -0.99 2.80
C GLY A 18 1.56 -0.91 2.16
N ILE A 19 1.06 0.29 1.90
CA ILE A 19 -0.31 0.47 1.42
C ILE A 19 -0.30 0.85 -0.04
N VAL A 20 -1.07 0.10 -0.83
CA VAL A 20 -1.40 0.46 -2.21
C VAL A 20 -2.77 1.13 -2.22
N PHE A 21 -2.83 2.36 -2.71
CA PHE A 21 -4.06 3.05 -3.07
C PHE A 21 -4.28 2.95 -4.57
N GLN A 22 -5.51 2.62 -4.97
CA GLN A 22 -5.87 2.41 -6.37
C GLN A 22 -6.73 3.55 -6.91
N GLY A 23 -6.51 3.92 -8.17
CA GLY A 23 -7.31 4.97 -8.82
C GLY A 23 -7.04 6.38 -8.27
N CYS A 24 -5.79 6.68 -7.94
CA CYS A 24 -5.33 8.00 -7.48
C CYS A 24 -5.42 9.02 -8.63
N GLY A 25 -6.59 9.64 -8.77
CA GLY A 25 -6.80 10.76 -9.69
C GLY A 25 -6.28 12.08 -9.14
N GLY A 26 -6.16 13.09 -10.01
CA GLY A 26 -5.66 14.41 -9.64
C GLY A 26 -4.14 14.46 -9.49
N GLU A 27 -3.66 15.43 -8.71
CA GLU A 27 -2.23 15.61 -8.46
C GLU A 27 -1.73 14.59 -7.43
N LEU A 28 -0.72 13.81 -7.79
CA LEU A 28 -0.23 12.73 -6.92
C LEU A 28 0.41 13.26 -5.62
N GLN A 29 0.94 14.48 -5.63
CA GLN A 29 1.49 15.10 -4.43
C GLN A 29 0.39 15.38 -3.39
N GLU A 30 -0.83 15.72 -3.82
CA GLU A 30 -1.96 15.92 -2.89
C GLU A 30 -2.31 14.61 -2.16
N TRP A 31 -2.12 13.46 -2.81
CA TRP A 31 -2.25 12.16 -2.17
C TRP A 31 -1.13 11.89 -1.16
N GLU A 32 0.15 12.12 -1.53
CA GLU A 32 1.27 11.94 -0.60
C GLU A 32 1.12 12.82 0.64
N ASP A 33 0.81 14.10 0.45
CA ASP A 33 0.68 15.07 1.53
C ASP A 33 -0.54 14.75 2.41
N GLY A 34 -1.70 14.50 1.79
CA GLY A 34 -2.95 14.20 2.51
C GLY A 34 -2.91 12.89 3.29
N VAL A 35 -2.30 11.83 2.74
CA VAL A 35 -2.12 10.57 3.48
C VAL A 35 -1.19 10.77 4.69
N ASN A 36 -0.08 11.49 4.53
CA ASN A 36 0.81 11.79 5.66
C ASN A 36 0.09 12.62 6.74
N GLU A 37 -0.70 13.62 6.36
CA GLU A 37 -1.48 14.44 7.29
C GLU A 37 -2.51 13.59 8.06
N LEU A 38 -3.37 12.85 7.36
CA LEU A 38 -4.42 12.02 7.97
C LEU A 38 -3.86 10.95 8.92
N LEU A 39 -2.75 10.31 8.55
CA LEU A 39 -2.11 9.30 9.39
C LEU A 39 -1.39 9.92 10.59
N THR A 40 -0.85 11.15 10.45
CA THR A 40 -0.28 11.90 11.58
C THR A 40 -1.37 12.29 12.57
N GLU A 41 -2.49 12.86 12.11
CA GLU A 41 -3.63 13.26 12.94
C GLU A 41 -4.25 12.06 13.68
N SER A 42 -4.25 10.88 13.03
CA SER A 42 -4.73 9.63 13.63
C SER A 42 -3.75 9.04 14.68
N GLY A 43 -2.57 9.65 14.84
CA GLY A 43 -1.48 9.15 15.67
C GLY A 43 -1.02 7.77 15.22
N ILE A 44 -0.98 7.55 13.90
CA ILE A 44 -0.47 6.35 13.24
C ILE A 44 0.99 6.55 12.87
N LEU A 45 1.33 7.67 12.23
CA LEU A 45 2.70 8.10 12.09
C LEU A 45 3.20 8.59 13.45
N LEU A 46 4.37 8.10 13.87
CA LEU A 46 4.95 8.37 15.18
C LEU A 46 6.10 9.36 15.06
N ASP A 47 6.37 10.12 16.11
CA ASP A 47 7.47 11.08 16.20
C ASP A 47 7.50 12.15 15.07
N GLY A 48 6.36 12.43 14.44
CA GLY A 48 6.27 13.32 13.28
C GLY A 48 6.92 12.75 12.01
N ASP A 49 7.10 11.43 11.95
CA ASP A 49 7.65 10.75 10.79
C ASP A 49 6.67 10.76 9.61
N THR A 50 7.19 10.44 8.43
CA THR A 50 6.44 10.43 7.16
C THR A 50 6.94 9.30 6.26
N PHE A 51 6.14 8.92 5.27
CA PHE A 51 6.59 7.99 4.24
C PHE A 51 7.81 8.55 3.49
N LYS A 52 8.84 7.72 3.30
CA LYS A 52 10.10 8.11 2.64
C LYS A 52 10.10 7.75 1.17
N ASN A 53 9.48 6.62 0.85
CA ASN A 53 9.38 6.10 -0.50
C ASN A 53 7.90 5.96 -0.86
N VAL A 54 7.49 6.67 -1.90
CA VAL A 54 6.16 6.57 -2.49
C VAL A 54 6.33 6.32 -3.97
N TYR A 55 5.69 5.27 -4.48
CA TYR A 55 5.83 4.84 -5.85
C TYR A 55 4.52 4.98 -6.60
N ALA A 56 4.54 5.58 -7.79
CA ALA A 56 3.42 5.65 -8.71
C ALA A 56 3.58 4.63 -9.83
N PHE A 57 2.51 3.90 -10.12
CA PHE A 57 2.47 2.93 -11.21
C PHE A 57 1.08 2.86 -11.84
N GLU A 58 1.02 2.53 -13.12
CA GLU A 58 -0.24 2.27 -13.82
C GLU A 58 -0.53 0.77 -13.84
N ASN A 59 -1.75 0.37 -13.50
CA ASN A 59 -2.22 -0.99 -13.73
C ASN A 59 -3.70 -0.95 -14.13
N GLU A 60 -4.08 -1.72 -15.15
CA GLU A 60 -5.47 -1.79 -15.66
C GLU A 60 -6.08 -0.41 -16.00
N GLY A 61 -5.27 0.55 -16.46
CA GLY A 61 -5.70 1.92 -16.79
C GLY A 61 -5.93 2.83 -15.57
N LEU A 62 -5.55 2.37 -14.37
CA LEU A 62 -5.62 3.15 -13.13
C LEU A 62 -4.23 3.57 -12.69
N THR A 63 -4.07 4.85 -12.33
CA THR A 63 -2.91 5.32 -11.56
C THR A 63 -3.04 4.87 -10.12
N ASN A 64 -2.01 4.22 -9.60
CA ASN A 64 -1.97 3.69 -8.24
C ASN A 64 -0.74 4.25 -7.52
N LEU A 65 -0.82 4.33 -6.18
CA LEU A 65 0.29 4.75 -5.33
C LEU A 65 0.61 3.66 -4.31
N PHE A 66 1.87 3.27 -4.21
CA PHE A 66 2.40 2.40 -3.17
C PHE A 66 3.20 3.24 -2.15
N PHE A 67 2.71 3.27 -0.91
CA PHE A 67 3.34 3.90 0.23
C PHE A 67 4.12 2.85 1.02
N ASP A 68 5.43 2.81 0.80
CA ASP A 68 6.35 1.84 1.40
C ASP A 68 6.66 2.17 2.86
N MET A 69 6.46 1.20 3.75
CA MET A 69 6.66 1.38 5.19
C MET A 69 8.13 1.24 5.62
N GLU A 70 9.05 0.89 4.71
CA GLU A 70 10.47 0.77 5.01
C GLU A 70 11.03 2.05 5.66
N GLY A 71 11.56 1.90 6.87
CA GLY A 71 12.16 3.00 7.62
C GLY A 71 11.17 4.02 8.19
N VAL A 72 9.86 3.74 8.19
CA VAL A 72 8.82 4.62 8.73
C VAL A 72 8.39 4.17 10.12
N LYS A 73 8.35 5.10 11.08
CA LYS A 73 7.86 4.84 12.43
C LYS A 73 6.33 4.86 12.48
N LEU A 74 5.72 3.67 12.59
CA LEU A 74 4.27 3.49 12.50
C LEU A 74 3.69 2.74 13.71
N ASN A 75 2.48 3.10 14.10
CA ASN A 75 1.61 2.24 14.90
C ASN A 75 0.87 1.27 13.98
N MET A 76 1.45 0.08 13.78
CA MET A 76 0.91 -0.94 12.87
C MET A 76 -0.52 -1.39 13.21
N GLY A 77 -0.86 -1.49 14.49
CA GLY A 77 -2.21 -1.89 14.91
C GLY A 77 -3.26 -0.85 14.51
N LYS A 78 -2.96 0.44 14.70
CA LYS A 78 -3.86 1.51 14.25
C LYS A 78 -3.92 1.60 12.73
N LEU A 79 -2.79 1.44 12.03
CA LEU A 79 -2.75 1.47 10.56
C LEU A 79 -3.65 0.38 9.96
N ALA A 80 -3.59 -0.85 10.50
CA ALA A 80 -4.43 -1.95 10.05
C ALA A 80 -5.93 -1.65 10.18
N ILE A 81 -6.35 -1.07 11.33
CA ILE A 81 -7.74 -0.67 11.55
C ILE A 81 -8.13 0.52 10.65
N TRP A 82 -7.26 1.51 10.52
CA TRP A 82 -7.48 2.66 9.65
C TRP A 82 -7.72 2.22 8.21
N ARG A 83 -6.86 1.34 7.67
CA ARG A 83 -7.01 0.77 6.32
C ARG A 83 -8.37 0.12 6.11
N ILE A 84 -8.85 -0.67 7.08
CA ILE A 84 -10.16 -1.32 7.01
C ILE A 84 -11.28 -0.29 6.98
N ASN A 85 -11.23 0.71 7.87
CA ASN A 85 -12.27 1.73 8.00
C ASN A 85 -12.34 2.68 6.80
N THR A 86 -11.21 2.95 6.14
CA THR A 86 -11.13 3.87 5.01
C THR A 86 -11.13 3.16 3.65
N HIS A 87 -11.22 1.82 3.61
CA HIS A 87 -11.13 1.03 2.39
C HIS A 87 -12.17 1.44 1.33
N GLN A 88 -13.42 1.72 1.73
CA GLN A 88 -14.45 2.15 0.78
C GLN A 88 -14.16 3.51 0.14
N GLN A 89 -13.40 4.38 0.83
CA GLN A 89 -13.09 5.72 0.36
C GLN A 89 -11.82 5.75 -0.50
N PHE A 90 -10.77 5.03 -0.09
CA PHE A 90 -9.45 5.11 -0.73
C PHE A 90 -9.01 3.84 -1.46
N GLY A 91 -9.75 2.73 -1.31
CA GLY A 91 -9.38 1.44 -1.93
C GLY A 91 -8.06 0.87 -1.41
N GLY A 92 -7.61 1.29 -0.22
CA GLY A 92 -6.32 0.92 0.35
C GLY A 92 -6.22 -0.58 0.64
N THR A 93 -5.15 -1.21 0.15
CA THR A 93 -4.82 -2.63 0.38
C THR A 93 -3.36 -2.78 0.78
N TRP A 94 -2.98 -3.89 1.41
CA TRP A 94 -1.56 -4.20 1.60
C TRP A 94 -0.90 -4.51 0.25
N LEU A 95 0.41 -4.28 0.11
CA LEU A 95 1.14 -4.60 -1.10
C LEU A 95 1.10 -6.12 -1.36
N SER A 96 1.32 -6.93 -0.33
CA SER A 96 1.21 -8.40 -0.43
C SER A 96 -0.16 -8.84 -0.94
N ASP A 97 -1.24 -8.31 -0.36
CA ASP A 97 -2.61 -8.54 -0.81
C ASP A 97 -2.82 -8.07 -2.27
N TYR A 98 -2.26 -6.92 -2.66
CA TYR A 98 -2.36 -6.41 -4.04
C TYR A 98 -1.67 -7.34 -5.03
N LEU A 99 -0.43 -7.74 -4.74
CA LEU A 99 0.36 -8.62 -5.60
C LEU A 99 -0.28 -10.01 -5.73
N ALA A 100 -0.79 -10.56 -4.63
CA ALA A 100 -1.50 -11.83 -4.63
C ALA A 100 -2.77 -11.77 -5.47
N ASN A 101 -3.59 -10.74 -5.28
CA ASN A 101 -4.90 -10.67 -5.94
C ASN A 101 -4.81 -10.24 -7.41
N LYS A 102 -3.83 -9.40 -7.78
CA LYS A 102 -3.69 -8.88 -9.15
C LYS A 102 -2.76 -9.71 -10.03
N PHE A 103 -1.83 -10.45 -9.42
CA PHE A 103 -0.80 -11.17 -10.17
C PHE A 103 -0.59 -12.61 -9.72
N GLU A 104 -1.40 -13.13 -8.80
CA GLU A 104 -1.30 -14.50 -8.26
C GLU A 104 0.07 -14.76 -7.58
N MET A 105 0.67 -13.71 -7.01
CA MET A 105 2.01 -13.76 -6.39
C MET A 105 1.93 -13.93 -4.87
N GLY A 106 2.73 -14.83 -4.30
CA GLY A 106 2.74 -15.07 -2.85
C GLY A 106 1.73 -16.14 -2.37
N GLU A 107 1.17 -16.94 -3.28
CA GLU A 107 0.26 -18.06 -2.95
C GLU A 107 0.94 -19.33 -2.40
N GLU A 108 2.17 -19.27 -1.89
CA GLU A 108 2.82 -20.47 -1.33
C GLU A 108 2.13 -21.01 -0.04
N LEU A 109 1.20 -20.25 0.56
CA LEU A 109 0.50 -20.66 1.79
C LEU A 109 -0.90 -21.25 1.60
N LYS A 110 -1.53 -21.12 0.41
CA LYS A 110 -2.91 -21.64 0.21
C LYS A 110 -2.97 -23.15 -0.03
N SER A 111 -1.89 -23.77 -0.53
CA SER A 111 -1.85 -25.22 -0.81
C SER A 111 -1.86 -26.10 0.45
N SER A 112 -1.66 -25.55 1.66
CA SER A 112 -1.58 -26.35 2.90
C SER A 112 -2.89 -26.45 3.68
N MET A 113 -3.97 -25.81 3.20
CA MET A 113 -5.26 -25.74 3.89
C MET A 113 -6.44 -26.33 3.11
N GLU A 114 -6.21 -26.98 1.98
CA GLU A 114 -7.26 -27.80 1.36
C GLU A 114 -7.34 -29.15 2.10
N PRO A 115 -8.46 -29.49 2.75
CA PRO A 115 -8.65 -30.85 3.23
C PRO A 115 -8.76 -31.76 2.01
N GLU A 116 -7.88 -32.76 1.93
CA GLU A 116 -8.04 -33.88 1.01
C GLU A 116 -9.43 -34.50 1.23
N LEU A 117 -10.28 -34.42 0.19
CA LEU A 117 -11.62 -35.03 0.14
C LEU A 117 -11.50 -36.53 -0.19
#